data_AF-A0A2G6P808-F1
#
_entry.id   AF-A0A2G6P808-F1
#
_cell.length_a   1.000
_cell.length_b   1.000
_cell.length_c   1.000
_cell.angle_alpha   90.00
_cell.angle_beta   90.00
_cell.angle_gamma   90.00
#
_symmetry.space_group_name_H-M   'P 1'
#
loop_
_entity.id
_entity.type
_entity.pdbx_description
1 polymer ?
#
loop_
_entity_poly.entity_id
_entity_poly.type
_entity_poly.pdbx_seq_one_letter_code
_entity_poly.pdbx_strand_id
1 'polypeptide(L)'
;MDDAIPTTTSTDVRPRSATLVLWGVFLLGAWNFGRVLAFGQQMDLLLELAVQPDSRFRFMLALIWGFVFLGLWWLIRQKRPFTRKLTPLILILYAVYELSLTILFAQTPLARQAIWLNLSIYLFLILFVTWALNRTAVDHYYHANK
;
A
#
# COMPACT_ATOMS: atom_id res chain seq x y z
N MET A 1 1.36 -19.20 52.37
CA MET A 1 2.33 -19.44 51.28
C MET A 1 1.58 -19.01 50.04
N ASP A 2 1.68 -17.72 49.72
CA ASP A 2 0.93 -17.11 48.62
C ASP A 2 1.68 -17.38 47.32
N ASP A 3 1.13 -18.29 46.52
CA ASP A 3 1.61 -18.52 45.17
C ASP A 3 1.28 -17.28 44.33
N ALA A 4 2.29 -16.43 44.15
CA ALA A 4 2.23 -15.31 43.22
C ALA A 4 2.00 -15.87 41.81
N ILE A 5 0.78 -15.70 41.31
CA ILE A 5 0.41 -16.00 39.92
C ILE A 5 1.37 -15.19 39.02
N PRO A 6 2.18 -15.84 38.17
CA PRO A 6 3.07 -15.12 37.27
C PRO A 6 2.21 -14.27 36.34
N THR A 7 2.30 -12.96 36.49
CA THR A 7 1.75 -12.00 35.54
C THR A 7 2.47 -12.23 34.22
N THR A 8 1.83 -12.96 33.31
CA THR A 8 2.29 -13.07 31.94
C THR A 8 2.33 -11.65 31.40
N THR A 9 3.52 -11.08 31.35
CA THR A 9 3.81 -9.86 30.59
C THR A 9 3.34 -10.17 29.17
N SER A 10 2.18 -9.62 28.78
CA SER A 10 1.69 -9.72 27.41
C SER A 10 2.68 -8.94 26.56
N THR A 11 3.75 -9.60 26.14
CA THR A 11 4.76 -9.01 25.28
C THR A 11 4.03 -8.50 24.07
N ASP A 12 4.12 -7.19 23.87
CA ASP A 12 3.55 -6.39 22.80
C ASP A 12 4.24 -6.71 21.45
N VAL A 13 4.21 -7.99 21.08
CA VAL A 13 4.84 -8.51 19.88
C VAL A 13 3.90 -8.26 18.72
N ARG A 14 4.32 -7.39 17.80
CA ARG A 14 3.58 -7.13 16.57
C ARG A 14 3.37 -8.46 15.80
N PRO A 15 2.12 -8.82 15.46
CA PRO A 15 1.87 -10.00 14.64
C PRO A 15 2.61 -9.93 13.30
N ARG A 16 3.17 -11.05 12.84
CA ARG A 16 3.92 -11.12 11.56
C ARG A 16 3.09 -10.60 10.39
N SER A 17 1.78 -10.86 10.36
CA SER A 17 0.87 -10.34 9.34
C SER A 17 0.82 -8.81 9.30
N ALA A 18 0.73 -8.14 10.45
CA ALA A 18 0.76 -6.68 10.53
C ALA A 18 2.14 -6.11 10.12
N THR A 19 3.22 -6.85 10.38
CA THR A 19 4.56 -6.50 9.92
C THR A 19 4.70 -6.60 8.41
N LEU A 20 4.14 -7.65 7.78
CA LEU A 20 4.11 -7.78 6.33
C LEU A 20 3.31 -6.65 5.68
N VAL A 21 2.14 -6.30 6.23
CA VAL A 21 1.34 -5.17 5.74
C VAL A 21 2.10 -3.86 5.87
N LEU A 22 2.76 -3.62 7.02
CA LEU A 22 3.59 -2.44 7.23
C LEU A 22 4.66 -2.32 6.12
N TRP A 23 5.43 -3.38 5.90
CA TRP A 23 6.50 -3.36 4.89
C TRP A 23 5.96 -3.26 3.46
N GLY A 24 4.84 -3.92 3.16
CA GLY A 24 4.19 -3.79 1.85
C GLY A 24 3.75 -2.35 1.56
N VAL A 25 3.13 -1.69 2.53
CA VAL A 25 2.72 -0.28 2.41
C VAL A 25 3.95 0.63 2.27
N PHE A 26 5.03 0.38 3.00
CA PHE A 26 6.29 1.12 2.84
C PHE A 26 6.87 0.97 1.43
N LEU A 27 6.95 -0.28 0.93
CA LEU A 27 7.48 -0.57 -0.39
C LEU A 27 6.65 0.08 -1.50
N LEU A 28 5.32 0.12 -1.36
CA LEU A 28 4.44 0.85 -2.29
C LEU A 28 4.71 2.36 -2.29
N GLY A 29 4.97 2.94 -1.12
CA GLY A 29 5.39 4.35 -1.01
C GLY A 29 6.73 4.58 -1.70
N ALA A 30 7.74 3.77 -1.37
CA ALA A 30 9.07 3.84 -1.97
C ALA A 30 9.03 3.66 -3.50
N TRP A 31 8.23 2.72 -3.99
CA TRP A 31 8.02 2.48 -5.41
C TRP A 31 7.46 3.71 -6.11
N ASN A 32 6.45 4.37 -5.52
CA ASN A 32 5.87 5.58 -6.09
C ASN A 32 6.88 6.74 -6.10
N PHE A 33 7.70 6.90 -5.06
CA PHE A 33 8.81 7.87 -5.11
C PHE A 33 9.87 7.51 -6.15
N GLY A 34 10.16 6.24 -6.36
CA GLY A 34 11.01 5.78 -7.46
C GLY A 34 10.45 6.22 -8.82
N ARG A 35 9.13 6.12 -9.02
CA ARG A 35 8.46 6.63 -10.22
C ARG A 35 8.55 8.15 -10.35
N VAL A 36 8.41 8.90 -9.25
CA VAL A 36 8.59 10.36 -9.24
C VAL A 36 10.00 10.72 -9.74
N LEU A 37 11.04 10.05 -9.23
CA LEU A 37 12.41 10.27 -9.66
C LEU A 37 12.60 9.92 -11.15
N ALA A 38 12.08 8.79 -11.59
CA ALA A 38 12.16 8.36 -13.00
C ALA A 38 11.47 9.37 -13.94
N PHE A 39 10.24 9.79 -13.61
CA PHE A 39 9.53 10.80 -14.40
C PHE A 39 10.22 12.16 -14.35
N GLY A 40 10.78 12.56 -13.21
CA GLY A 40 11.51 13.81 -13.07
C GLY A 40 12.77 13.84 -13.96
N GLN A 41 13.51 12.74 -14.03
CA GLN A 41 14.71 12.64 -14.86
C GLN A 41 14.42 12.60 -16.37
N GLN A 42 13.25 12.10 -16.76
CA GLN A 42 12.88 11.91 -18.17
C GLN A 42 11.82 12.90 -18.65
N MET A 43 11.48 13.92 -17.85
CA MET A 43 10.33 14.79 -18.08
C MET A 43 10.40 15.49 -19.44
N ASP A 44 11.54 16.09 -19.77
CA ASP A 44 11.72 16.85 -21.02
C ASP A 44 11.54 15.95 -22.25
N LEU A 45 12.14 14.76 -22.21
CA LEU A 45 12.03 13.75 -23.27
C LEU A 45 10.59 13.23 -23.41
N LEU A 46 9.91 12.95 -22.30
CA LEU A 46 8.54 12.44 -22.33
C LEU A 46 7.52 13.49 -22.80
N LEU A 47 7.78 14.77 -22.52
CA LEU A 47 6.97 15.89 -23.03
C LEU A 47 7.18 16.07 -24.54
N GLU A 48 8.42 15.95 -25.01
CA GLU A 48 8.75 16.02 -26.44
C GLU A 48 8.08 14.88 -27.23
N LEU A 49 8.08 13.66 -26.69
CA LEU A 49 7.42 12.50 -27.31
C LEU A 49 5.88 12.51 -27.19
N ALA A 50 5.29 13.50 -26.51
CA ALA A 50 3.85 13.62 -26.28
C ALA A 50 3.22 12.31 -25.74
N VAL A 51 3.94 11.61 -24.87
CA VAL A 51 3.51 10.30 -24.32
C VAL A 51 2.22 10.49 -23.52
N GLN A 52 1.20 9.68 -23.82
CA GLN A 52 -0.06 9.69 -23.07
C GLN A 52 -0.11 8.58 -22.01
N PRO A 53 -0.70 8.84 -20.83
CA PRO A 53 -1.19 10.14 -20.37
C PRO A 53 -0.04 11.10 -20.03
N ASP A 54 -0.32 12.40 -20.00
CA ASP A 54 0.67 13.46 -19.74
C ASP A 54 1.59 13.09 -18.57
N SER A 55 2.90 13.14 -18.83
CA SER A 55 3.93 12.76 -17.87
C SER A 55 3.94 13.63 -16.63
N ARG A 56 3.51 14.90 -16.71
CA ARG A 56 3.31 15.76 -15.55
C ARG A 56 2.20 15.25 -14.65
N PHE A 57 1.10 14.80 -15.24
CA PHE A 57 -0.01 14.19 -14.51
C PHE A 57 0.42 12.88 -13.83
N ARG A 58 1.18 12.02 -14.53
CA ARG A 58 1.72 10.78 -13.94
C ARG A 58 2.70 11.06 -12.80
N PHE A 59 3.54 12.08 -12.94
CA PHE A 59 4.45 12.54 -11.89
C PHE A 59 3.67 12.99 -10.65
N MET A 60 2.68 13.87 -10.81
CA MET A 60 1.88 14.36 -9.69
C MET A 60 1.13 13.22 -8.98
N LEU A 61 0.54 12.29 -9.73
CA LEU A 61 -0.13 11.14 -9.14
C LEU A 61 0.83 10.21 -8.40
N ALA A 62 2.01 9.93 -8.97
CA ALA A 62 3.03 9.14 -8.28
C ALA A 62 3.47 9.83 -6.98
N LEU A 63 3.60 11.16 -6.99
CA LEU A 63 3.94 11.93 -5.79
C LEU A 63 2.84 11.82 -4.72
N ILE A 64 1.58 12.02 -5.10
CA ILE A 64 0.42 11.90 -4.20
C ILE A 64 0.38 10.50 -3.59
N TRP A 65 0.43 9.45 -4.40
CA TRP A 65 0.39 8.08 -3.90
C TRP A 65 1.60 7.73 -3.03
N GLY A 66 2.80 8.25 -3.36
CA GLY A 66 3.98 8.13 -2.52
C GLY A 66 3.75 8.68 -1.11
N PHE A 67 3.25 9.90 -0.99
CA PHE A 67 2.92 10.51 0.30
C PHE A 67 1.79 9.77 1.04
N VAL A 68 0.75 9.35 0.32
CA VAL A 68 -0.37 8.58 0.91
C VAL A 68 0.13 7.28 1.53
N PHE A 69 0.96 6.50 0.82
CA PHE A 69 1.48 5.24 1.34
C PHE A 69 2.50 5.43 2.46
N LEU A 70 3.40 6.41 2.38
CA LEU A 70 4.31 6.70 3.50
C LEU A 70 3.57 7.20 4.74
N GLY A 71 2.56 8.06 4.56
CA GLY A 71 1.69 8.51 5.65
C GLY A 71 0.94 7.33 6.28
N LEU A 72 0.40 6.43 5.46
CA LEU A 72 -0.27 5.23 5.94
C LEU A 72 0.68 4.29 6.68
N TRP A 73 1.89 4.07 6.17
CA TRP A 73 2.95 3.31 6.83
C TRP A 73 3.23 3.86 8.23
N TRP A 74 3.38 5.18 8.33
CA TRP A 74 3.60 5.87 9.59
C TRP A 74 2.43 5.67 10.57
N LEU A 75 1.19 5.80 10.10
CA LEU A 75 -0.01 5.60 10.92
C LEU A 75 -0.16 4.14 11.40
N ILE A 76 0.16 3.16 10.55
CA ILE A 76 0.20 1.74 10.94
C ILE A 76 1.29 1.51 11.99
N ARG A 77 2.46 2.15 11.82
CA ARG A 77 3.56 2.09 12.80
C ARG A 77 3.12 2.63 14.16
N GLN A 78 2.37 3.72 14.19
CA GLN A 78 1.76 4.30 15.40
C GLN A 78 0.60 3.47 15.98
N LYS A 79 0.27 2.31 15.40
CA LYS A 79 -0.84 1.46 15.85
C LYS A 79 -2.18 2.20 15.91
N ARG A 80 -2.48 3.07 14.94
CA ARG A 80 -3.76 3.78 14.89
C ARG A 80 -4.90 2.83 14.46
N PRO A 81 -6.00 2.68 15.22
CA PRO A 81 -7.00 1.64 14.97
C PRO A 81 -7.77 1.83 13.65
N PHE A 82 -7.96 3.08 13.20
CA PHE A 82 -8.64 3.35 11.93
C PHE A 82 -7.86 2.84 10.70
N THR A 83 -6.55 2.60 10.82
CA THR A 83 -5.72 2.09 9.71
C THR A 83 -6.18 0.72 9.21
N ARG A 84 -6.87 -0.06 10.06
CA ARG A 84 -7.44 -1.37 9.69
C ARG A 84 -8.45 -1.29 8.56
N LYS A 85 -9.27 -0.23 8.54
CA LYS A 85 -10.26 0.02 7.49
C LYS A 85 -9.69 0.89 6.36
N LEU A 86 -8.81 1.84 6.72
CA LEU A 86 -8.24 2.78 5.76
C LEU A 86 -7.26 2.10 4.78
N THR A 87 -6.43 1.16 5.26
CA THR A 87 -5.44 0.48 4.41
C THR A 87 -6.06 -0.28 3.23
N PRO A 88 -7.05 -1.18 3.43
CA PRO A 88 -7.67 -1.86 2.30
C PRO A 88 -8.40 -0.90 1.36
N LEU A 89 -9.02 0.17 1.89
CA LEU A 89 -9.67 1.19 1.07
C LEU A 89 -8.67 1.92 0.17
N ILE A 90 -7.54 2.34 0.71
CA ILE A 90 -6.46 2.99 -0.05
C ILE A 90 -5.92 2.06 -1.13
N LEU A 91 -5.76 0.76 -0.84
CA LEU A 91 -5.34 -0.23 -1.83
C LEU A 91 -6.36 -0.42 -2.95
N ILE A 92 -7.66 -0.44 -2.64
CA ILE A 92 -8.73 -0.50 -3.65
C ILE A 92 -8.64 0.73 -4.56
N LEU A 93 -8.55 1.94 -3.98
CA LEU A 93 -8.44 3.18 -4.76
C LEU A 93 -7.18 3.18 -5.64
N TYR A 94 -6.06 2.69 -5.11
CA TYR A 94 -4.81 2.58 -5.86
C TYR A 94 -4.92 1.57 -7.01
N ALA A 95 -5.53 0.41 -6.78
CA ALA A 95 -5.77 -0.59 -7.80
C ALA A 95 -6.68 -0.07 -8.91
N VAL A 96 -7.78 0.62 -8.55
CA VAL A 96 -8.69 1.25 -9.52
C VAL A 96 -7.93 2.27 -10.37
N TYR A 97 -7.11 3.11 -9.75
CA TYR A 97 -6.26 4.07 -10.44
C TYR A 97 -5.31 3.40 -11.46
N GLU A 98 -4.50 2.43 -11.03
CA GLU A 98 -3.51 1.75 -11.88
C GLU A 98 -4.18 0.96 -13.02
N LEU A 99 -5.27 0.26 -12.71
CA LEU A 99 -6.05 -0.47 -13.71
C LEU A 99 -6.71 0.47 -14.71
N SER A 100 -7.25 1.61 -14.28
CA SER A 100 -7.85 2.60 -15.18
C SER A 100 -6.81 3.17 -16.14
N LEU A 101 -5.61 3.50 -15.64
CA LEU A 101 -4.52 3.92 -16.52
C LEU A 101 -4.11 2.82 -17.51
N THR A 102 -4.03 1.58 -17.04
CA THR A 102 -3.66 0.46 -17.91
C THR A 102 -4.72 0.22 -18.97
N ILE A 103 -6.01 0.20 -18.63
CA ILE A 103 -7.10 -0.05 -19.57
C ILE A 103 -7.19 1.06 -20.62
N LEU A 104 -7.07 2.33 -20.21
CA LEU A 104 -7.23 3.47 -21.10
C LEU A 104 -6.00 3.71 -21.99
N PHE A 105 -4.79 3.38 -21.51
CA PHE A 105 -3.54 3.75 -22.18
C PHE A 105 -2.65 2.55 -22.57
N ALA A 106 -3.09 1.30 -22.40
CA ALA A 106 -2.34 0.14 -22.88
C ALA A 106 -2.36 0.05 -24.42
N GLN A 107 -1.28 0.53 -25.04
CA GLN A 107 -1.08 0.48 -26.49
C GLN A 107 -0.51 -0.86 -26.98
N THR A 108 0.15 -1.64 -26.11
CA THR A 108 0.80 -2.90 -26.50
C THR A 108 -0.05 -4.14 -26.17
N PRO A 109 0.00 -5.21 -26.99
CA PRO A 109 -0.71 -6.46 -26.71
C PRO A 109 -0.28 -7.10 -25.37
N LEU A 110 1.01 -6.99 -25.02
CA LEU A 110 1.55 -7.48 -23.77
C LEU A 110 0.92 -6.77 -22.56
N ALA A 111 0.76 -5.44 -22.64
CA ALA A 111 0.13 -4.66 -21.57
C ALA A 111 -1.34 -5.04 -21.37
N ARG A 112 -2.08 -5.39 -22.44
CA ARG A 112 -3.47 -5.86 -22.34
C ARG A 112 -3.58 -7.23 -21.68
N GLN A 113 -2.68 -8.16 -21.99
CA GLN A 113 -2.65 -9.48 -21.34
C GLN A 113 -2.30 -9.37 -19.85
N ALA A 114 -1.45 -8.40 -19.48
CA ALA A 114 -1.09 -8.14 -18.10
C ALA A 114 -2.24 -7.60 -17.23
N ILE A 115 -3.36 -7.12 -17.82
CA ILE A 115 -4.52 -6.60 -17.08
C ILE A 115 -5.07 -7.65 -16.11
N TRP A 116 -5.28 -8.88 -16.58
CA TRP A 116 -5.83 -9.96 -15.76
C TRP A 116 -4.89 -10.34 -14.62
N LEU A 117 -3.59 -10.43 -14.91
CA LEU A 117 -2.58 -10.70 -13.90
C LEU A 117 -2.54 -9.60 -12.83
N ASN A 118 -2.53 -8.33 -13.25
CA ASN A 118 -2.54 -7.19 -12.34
C ASN A 118 -3.80 -7.19 -11.47
N LEU A 119 -4.96 -7.46 -12.07
CA LEU A 119 -6.23 -7.56 -11.35
C LEU A 119 -6.19 -8.67 -10.29
N SER A 120 -5.68 -9.85 -10.64
CA SER A 120 -5.52 -10.96 -9.68
C SER A 120 -4.55 -10.61 -8.55
N ILE A 121 -3.43 -9.95 -8.85
CA ILE A 121 -2.45 -9.51 -7.85
C ILE A 121 -3.10 -8.49 -6.90
N TYR A 122 -3.77 -7.46 -7.41
CA TYR A 122 -4.44 -6.47 -6.57
C TYR A 122 -5.54 -7.10 -5.73
N LEU A 123 -6.37 -7.98 -6.30
CA LEU A 123 -7.41 -8.68 -5.57
C LEU A 123 -6.82 -9.51 -4.42
N PHE A 124 -5.78 -10.29 -4.70
CA PHE A 124 -5.08 -11.07 -3.68
C PHE A 124 -4.51 -10.18 -2.57
N LEU A 125 -3.84 -9.07 -2.92
CA LEU A 125 -3.29 -8.13 -1.94
C LEU A 125 -4.38 -7.50 -1.07
N ILE A 126 -5.49 -7.07 -1.66
CA ILE A 126 -6.62 -6.47 -0.93
C ILE A 126 -7.23 -7.47 0.04
N LEU A 127 -7.48 -8.71 -0.41
CA LEU A 127 -8.01 -9.79 0.44
C LEU A 127 -7.03 -10.13 1.56
N PHE A 128 -5.74 -10.26 1.24
CA PHE A 128 -4.69 -10.54 2.23
C PHE A 128 -4.59 -9.44 3.27
N VAL A 129 -4.54 -8.15 2.88
CA VAL A 129 -4.45 -7.03 3.81
C VAL A 129 -5.70 -6.93 4.69
N THR A 130 -6.88 -7.10 4.10
CA THR A 130 -8.15 -7.09 4.83
C THR A 130 -8.18 -8.20 5.88
N TRP A 131 -7.76 -9.42 5.53
CA TRP A 131 -7.65 -10.53 6.47
C TRP A 131 -6.57 -10.27 7.53
N ALA A 132 -5.38 -9.84 7.10
CA ALA A 132 -4.21 -9.64 7.94
C ALA A 132 -4.43 -8.58 9.03
N LEU A 133 -5.19 -7.52 8.74
CA LEU A 133 -5.48 -6.44 9.68
C LEU A 133 -6.74 -6.67 10.52
N ASN A 134 -7.62 -7.61 10.13
CA ASN A 134 -8.87 -7.89 10.86
C ASN A 134 -8.86 -9.18 11.67
N ARG A 135 -7.77 -9.97 11.67
CA ARG A 135 -7.63 -11.11 12.58
C ARG A 135 -7.57 -10.66 14.04
N THR A 136 -8.15 -11.47 14.93
CA THR A 136 -8.24 -11.24 16.40
C THR A 136 -6.90 -10.94 17.07
N ALA A 137 -5.82 -11.60 16.65
CA ALA A 137 -4.48 -11.35 17.20
C ALA A 137 -3.94 -9.93 16.89
N VAL A 138 -4.40 -9.32 15.80
CA VAL A 138 -4.03 -7.93 15.43
C VAL A 138 -4.95 -6.94 16.13
N ASP A 139 -6.21 -7.29 16.35
CA ASP A 139 -7.16 -6.46 17.10
C ASP A 139 -6.61 -6.10 18.50
N HIS A 140 -6.13 -7.11 19.23
CA HIS A 140 -5.49 -6.92 20.54
C HIS A 140 -4.26 -5.99 20.46
N TYR A 141 -3.44 -6.10 19.41
CA TYR A 141 -2.27 -5.24 19.23
C TYR A 141 -2.61 -3.75 19.03
N TYR A 142 -3.74 -3.43 18.39
CA TYR A 142 -4.21 -2.05 18.23
C TYR A 142 -4.92 -1.50 19.48
N HIS A 143 -5.40 -2.37 20.37
CA HIS A 143 -6.15 -2.01 21.57
C HIS A 143 -5.35 -2.10 22.89
N ALA A 144 -4.22 -2.83 22.92
CA ALA A 144 -3.36 -3.00 24.09
C ALA A 144 -2.55 -1.76 24.50
N ASN A 145 -2.62 -0.67 23.72
CA ASN A 145 -1.87 0.57 23.94
C ASN A 145 -2.77 1.74 24.38
N LYS A 146 -3.96 1.45 24.92
CA LYS A 146 -4.78 2.41 25.67
C LYS A 146 -4.47 2.30 27.15
#